data_AF-T1B800-F1
#
_entry.id   AF-T1B800-F1
#
_cell.length_a   1.000
_cell.length_b   1.000
_cell.length_c   1.000
_cell.angle_alpha   90.00
_cell.angle_beta   90.00
_cell.angle_gamma   90.00
#
_symmetry.space_group_name_H-M   'P 1'
#
loop_
_entity.id
_entity.type
_entity.pdbx_description
1 polymer ?
#
loop_
_entity_poly.entity_id
_entity_poly.type
_entity_poly.pdbx_seq_one_letter_code
_entity_poly.pdbx_strand_id
1 'polypeptide(L)'
;MDQEPEAIYESAVEAEKRGELDRAEGLYIRFKSVSPTDPRGPNKLGVICALRRDMEGADRYFREALHLDSKHVPALTNMGNLLLESGQTDDAISYYEEALHWDPDYVPAHRNIAA
;
A
#
# COMPACT_ATOMS: atom_id res chain seq x y z
N MET A 1 23.12 -7.36 15.42
CA MET A 1 22.51 -8.35 14.50
C MET A 1 21.62 -7.56 13.57
N ASP A 2 22.13 -7.25 12.38
CA ASP A 2 21.32 -6.66 11.32
C ASP A 2 20.32 -7.73 10.89
N GLN A 3 19.05 -7.55 11.25
CA GLN A 3 17.99 -8.41 10.73
C GLN A 3 17.90 -8.17 9.24
N GLU A 4 17.87 -9.25 8.47
CA GLU A 4 17.66 -9.17 7.02
C GLU A 4 16.33 -8.45 6.73
N PRO A 5 16.24 -7.67 5.64
CA PRO A 5 15.04 -6.90 5.33
C PRO A 5 13.75 -7.73 5.37
N GLU A 6 13.77 -8.97 4.88
CA GLU A 6 12.58 -9.82 4.88
C GLU A 6 12.13 -10.18 6.30
N ALA A 7 13.04 -10.44 7.23
CA ALA A 7 12.69 -10.71 8.63
C ALA A 7 12.05 -9.48 9.32
N ILE A 8 12.47 -8.27 8.94
CA ILE A 8 11.85 -7.03 9.41
C ILE A 8 10.44 -6.90 8.83
N TYR A 9 10.26 -7.19 7.54
CA TYR A 9 8.96 -7.16 6.88
C TYR A 9 7.98 -8.17 7.46
N GLU A 10 8.40 -9.42 7.68
CA GLU A 10 7.60 -10.46 8.32
C GLU A 10 7.17 -10.06 9.72
N SER A 11 8.09 -9.48 10.50
CA SER A 11 7.78 -8.95 11.84
C SER A 11 6.74 -7.82 11.78
N ALA A 12 6.81 -6.95 10.76
CA ALA A 12 5.85 -5.87 10.56
C ALA A 12 4.46 -6.41 10.22
N VAL A 13 4.38 -7.39 9.32
CA VAL A 13 3.14 -8.08 8.94
C VAL A 13 2.52 -8.79 10.15
N GLU A 14 3.32 -9.41 11.01
CA GLU A 14 2.81 -10.06 12.21
C GLU A 14 2.26 -9.06 13.23
N ALA A 15 2.92 -7.90 13.39
CA ALA A 15 2.40 -6.81 14.22
C ALA A 15 1.07 -6.26 13.65
N GLU A 16 0.97 -6.08 12.33
CA GLU A 16 -0.25 -5.65 11.64
C GLU A 16 -1.40 -6.64 11.89
N LYS A 17 -1.16 -7.96 11.75
CA LYS A 17 -2.17 -9.01 12.02
C LYS A 17 -2.69 -8.98 13.46
N ARG A 18 -1.86 -8.56 14.42
CA ARG A 18 -2.23 -8.41 15.83
C ARG A 18 -2.91 -7.07 16.15
N GLY A 19 -3.02 -6.17 15.18
CA GLY A 19 -3.54 -4.81 15.37
C GLY A 19 -2.57 -3.87 16.08
N GLU A 20 -1.29 -4.26 16.23
CA GLU A 20 -0.24 -3.44 16.83
C GLU A 20 0.26 -2.38 15.83
N LEU A 21 -0.63 -1.47 15.41
CA LEU A 21 -0.38 -0.55 14.29
C LEU A 21 0.87 0.33 14.47
N ASP A 22 1.11 0.87 15.67
CA ASP A 22 2.30 1.69 15.96
C ASP A 22 3.60 0.89 15.81
N ARG A 23 3.57 -0.39 16.21
CA ARG A 23 4.71 -1.29 16.06
C ARG A 23 4.91 -1.67 14.60
N ALA A 24 3.84 -1.98 13.88
CA ALA A 24 3.89 -2.30 12.45
C ALA A 24 4.46 -1.13 11.66
N GLU A 25 4.02 0.09 11.94
CA GLU A 25 4.53 1.32 11.34
C GLU A 25 6.04 1.49 11.57
N GLY A 26 6.50 1.37 12.81
CA GLY A 26 7.94 1.45 13.12
C GLY A 26 8.77 0.41 12.38
N LEU A 27 8.24 -0.81 12.22
CA LEU A 27 8.90 -1.89 11.47
C LEU A 27 8.88 -1.63 9.96
N TYR A 28 7.79 -1.09 9.39
CA TYR A 28 7.74 -0.71 7.97
C TYR A 28 8.63 0.48 7.64
N ILE A 29 8.77 1.46 8.55
CA ILE A 29 9.76 2.55 8.42
C ILE A 29 11.19 1.96 8.38
N ARG A 30 11.48 1.02 9.30
CA ARG A 30 12.79 0.35 9.32
C ARG A 30 13.02 -0.47 8.05
N PHE A 31 12.02 -1.23 7.61
CA PHE A 31 12.07 -2.00 6.36
C PHE A 31 12.38 -1.09 5.17
N LYS A 32 11.65 0.03 5.04
CA LYS A 32 11.90 1.03 3.98
C LYS A 32 13.33 1.58 4.04
N SER A 33 13.88 1.79 5.23
CA SER A 33 15.26 2.26 5.40
C SER A 33 16.32 1.24 4.95
N VAL A 34 16.07 -0.06 5.09
CA VAL A 34 17.02 -1.11 4.68
C VAL A 34 16.76 -1.65 3.27
N SER A 35 15.57 -1.37 2.71
CA SER A 35 15.14 -1.72 1.36
C SER A 35 14.50 -0.51 0.65
N PRO A 36 15.27 0.56 0.35
CA PRO A 36 14.73 1.83 -0.13
C PRO A 36 14.12 1.78 -1.53
N THR A 37 14.38 0.71 -2.30
CA THR A 37 13.82 0.50 -3.64
C THR A 37 12.63 -0.45 -3.64
N ASP A 38 12.22 -0.97 -2.48
CA ASP A 38 11.11 -1.92 -2.39
C ASP A 38 9.79 -1.18 -2.12
N PRO A 39 8.77 -1.31 -3.00
CA PRO A 39 7.50 -0.60 -2.87
C PRO A 39 6.64 -1.10 -1.71
N ARG A 40 6.92 -2.30 -1.16
CA ARG A 40 6.08 -2.91 -0.10
C ARG A 40 6.05 -2.06 1.17
N GLY A 41 7.18 -1.47 1.53
CA GLY A 41 7.32 -0.59 2.70
C GLY A 41 6.39 0.63 2.63
N PRO A 42 6.57 1.53 1.64
CA PRO A 42 5.67 2.68 1.48
C PRO A 42 4.22 2.26 1.25
N ASN A 43 3.91 1.21 0.48
CA ASN A 43 2.53 0.74 0.33
C ASN A 43 1.89 0.40 1.70
N LYS A 44 2.61 -0.30 2.58
CA LYS A 44 2.11 -0.63 3.92
C LYS A 44 1.97 0.57 4.84
N LEU A 45 2.87 1.55 4.75
CA LEU A 45 2.73 2.82 5.47
C LEU A 45 1.49 3.61 4.99
N GLY A 46 1.21 3.60 3.69
CA GLY A 46 0.00 4.20 3.14
C GLY A 46 -1.28 3.55 3.67
N VAL A 47 -1.30 2.22 3.79
CA VAL A 47 -2.43 1.50 4.41
C VAL A 47 -2.63 1.92 5.87
N ILE A 48 -1.54 2.04 6.65
CA ILE A 48 -1.62 2.49 8.05
C ILE A 48 -2.16 3.94 8.15
N CYS A 49 -1.71 4.84 7.28
CA CYS A 49 -2.25 6.20 7.19
C CYS A 49 -3.75 6.20 6.87
N ALA A 50 -4.19 5.41 5.87
CA ALA A 50 -5.60 5.29 5.51
C ALA A 50 -6.46 4.75 6.68
N LEU A 51 -5.97 3.73 7.40
CA LEU A 51 -6.64 3.20 8.61
C LEU A 51 -6.78 4.25 9.71
N ARG A 52 -5.84 5.21 9.80
CA ARG A 52 -5.89 6.35 10.73
C ARG A 52 -6.64 7.56 10.17
N ARG A 53 -7.28 7.45 9.00
CA ARG A 53 -7.96 8.54 8.27
C ARG A 53 -7.02 9.70 7.87
N ASP A 54 -5.71 9.45 7.83
CA ASP A 54 -4.71 10.38 7.31
C ASP A 54 -4.62 10.21 5.79
N MET A 55 -5.53 10.87 5.06
CA MET A 55 -5.62 10.74 3.61
C MET A 55 -4.41 11.33 2.88
N GLU A 56 -3.82 12.39 3.43
CA GLU A 56 -2.63 13.03 2.87
C GLU A 56 -1.41 12.11 3.02
N GLY A 57 -1.24 11.50 4.20
CA GLY A 57 -0.19 10.51 4.42
C GLY A 57 -0.35 9.28 3.53
N ALA A 58 -1.59 8.81 3.34
CA ALA A 58 -1.91 7.69 2.48
C ALA A 58 -1.55 7.97 1.01
N ASP A 59 -2.02 9.08 0.44
CA ASP A 59 -1.69 9.49 -0.94
C ASP A 59 -0.18 9.58 -1.15
N ARG A 60 0.53 10.27 -0.23
CA ARG A 60 1.98 10.42 -0.30
C ARG A 60 2.70 9.07 -0.36
N TYR A 61 2.34 8.14 0.52
CA TYR A 61 3.01 6.84 0.59
C TYR A 61 2.64 5.89 -0.55
N PHE A 62 1.39 5.90 -1.02
CA PHE A 62 1.03 5.12 -2.19
C PHE A 62 1.70 5.66 -3.47
N ARG A 63 1.80 6.98 -3.63
CA ARG A 63 2.59 7.60 -4.72
C ARG A 63 4.07 7.24 -4.62
N GLU A 64 4.64 7.20 -3.42
CA GLU A 64 6.01 6.74 -3.21
C GLU A 64 6.17 5.28 -3.67
N ALA A 65 5.25 4.38 -3.31
CA ALA A 65 5.27 3.00 -3.77
C ALA A 65 5.18 2.89 -5.30
N LEU A 66 4.30 3.65 -5.94
CA LEU A 66 4.15 3.69 -7.40
C LEU A 66 5.32 4.36 -8.12
N HIS A 67 6.05 5.24 -7.45
CA HIS A 67 7.29 5.80 -7.99
C HIS A 67 8.41 4.76 -8.02
N LEU A 68 8.48 3.89 -7.00
CA LEU A 68 9.45 2.80 -6.93
C LEU A 68 9.10 1.66 -7.90
N ASP A 69 7.81 1.35 -8.02
CA ASP A 69 7.28 0.37 -8.97
C ASP A 69 5.89 0.80 -9.44
N SER A 70 5.84 1.36 -10.65
CA SER A 70 4.58 1.83 -11.25
C SER A 70 3.59 0.71 -11.53
N LYS A 71 4.02 -0.55 -11.47
CA LYS A 71 3.21 -1.74 -11.72
C LYS A 71 2.80 -2.43 -10.42
N HIS A 72 3.03 -1.81 -9.27
CA HIS A 72 2.73 -2.40 -7.98
C HIS A 72 1.21 -2.48 -7.76
N VAL A 73 0.62 -3.60 -8.18
CA VAL A 73 -0.82 -3.89 -8.15
C VAL A 73 -1.50 -3.54 -6.81
N PRO A 74 -0.92 -3.87 -5.62
CA PRO A 74 -1.50 -3.46 -4.35
C PRO A 74 -1.58 -1.94 -4.17
N ALA A 75 -0.55 -1.18 -4.57
CA ALA A 75 -0.57 0.28 -4.43
C ALA A 75 -1.51 0.96 -5.45
N LEU A 76 -1.60 0.43 -6.68
CA LEU A 76 -2.58 0.91 -7.67
C LEU A 76 -4.00 0.75 -7.11
N THR A 77 -4.32 -0.42 -6.57
CA THR A 77 -5.63 -0.69 -5.96
C THR A 77 -5.88 0.21 -4.73
N ASN A 78 -4.86 0.42 -3.89
CA ASN A 78 -4.99 1.28 -2.72
C ASN A 78 -5.15 2.77 -3.08
N MET A 79 -4.51 3.25 -4.15
CA MET A 79 -4.78 4.60 -4.69
C MET A 79 -6.22 4.71 -5.18
N GLY A 80 -6.71 3.70 -5.91
CA GLY A 80 -8.11 3.65 -6.32
C GLY A 80 -9.05 3.74 -5.12
N ASN A 81 -8.79 3.01 -4.04
CA ASN A 81 -9.60 3.06 -2.82
C ASN A 81 -9.61 4.47 -2.21
N LEU A 82 -8.45 5.11 -2.13
CA LEU A 82 -8.30 6.45 -1.55
C LEU A 82 -9.05 7.52 -2.36
N LEU A 83 -9.00 7.42 -3.69
CA LEU A 83 -9.72 8.30 -4.60
C LEU A 83 -11.23 8.09 -4.54
N LEU A 84 -11.66 6.83 -4.43
CA LEU A 84 -13.06 6.48 -4.26
C LEU A 84 -13.63 7.05 -2.95
N GLU A 85 -12.89 6.95 -1.84
CA GLU A 85 -13.25 7.58 -0.57
C GLU A 85 -13.35 9.11 -0.66
N SER A 86 -12.60 9.72 -1.59
CA SER A 86 -12.59 11.16 -1.85
C SER A 86 -13.66 11.59 -2.89
N GLY A 87 -14.45 10.65 -3.41
CA GLY A 87 -15.49 10.90 -4.42
C GLY A 87 -14.97 11.06 -5.85
N GLN A 88 -13.69 10.78 -6.10
CA GLN A 88 -13.04 10.83 -7.41
C GLN A 88 -13.19 9.47 -8.12
N THR A 89 -14.43 9.09 -8.41
CA THR A 89 -14.76 7.74 -8.91
C THR A 89 -14.09 7.41 -10.25
N ASP A 90 -14.07 8.35 -11.21
CA ASP A 90 -13.48 8.10 -12.54
C ASP A 90 -11.96 7.87 -12.45
N ASP A 91 -11.27 8.63 -11.61
CA ASP A 91 -9.84 8.45 -11.34
C ASP A 91 -9.60 7.10 -10.64
N ALA A 92 -10.46 6.72 -9.68
CA ALA A 92 -10.37 5.45 -8.99
C ALA A 92 -10.50 4.25 -9.95
N ILE A 93 -11.47 4.29 -10.88
CA ILE A 93 -11.66 3.26 -11.89
C ILE A 93 -10.40 3.11 -12.75
N SER A 94 -9.79 4.22 -13.16
CA SER A 94 -8.56 4.20 -13.96
C SER A 94 -7.42 3.46 -13.25
N TYR A 95 -7.26 3.66 -11.93
CA TYR A 95 -6.27 2.93 -11.13
C TYR A 95 -6.58 1.44 -10.99
N TYR A 96 -7.86 1.06 -10.84
CA TYR A 96 -8.24 -0.35 -10.79
C TYR A 96 -8.04 -1.04 -12.15
N GLU A 97 -8.35 -0.36 -13.25
CA GLU A 97 -8.09 -0.86 -14.61
C GLU A 97 -6.59 -1.07 -14.83
N GLU A 98 -5.74 -0.16 -14.36
CA GLU A 98 -4.29 -0.33 -14.42
C GLU A 98 -3.82 -1.51 -13.56
N ALA A 99 -4.38 -1.70 -12.36
CA ALA A 99 -4.09 -2.86 -11.51
C ALA A 99 -4.45 -4.17 -12.23
N LEU A 100 -5.62 -4.23 -12.87
CA LEU A 100 -6.07 -5.39 -13.65
C LEU A 100 -5.32 -5.58 -14.96
N HIS A 101 -4.73 -4.53 -15.53
CA HIS A 101 -3.83 -4.67 -16.66
C HIS A 101 -2.58 -5.48 -16.29
N TRP A 102 -2.02 -5.24 -15.10
CA TRP A 102 -0.83 -5.93 -14.61
C TRP A 102 -1.12 -7.29 -13.97
N ASP A 103 -2.26 -7.43 -13.31
CA ASP A 103 -2.76 -8.70 -12.77
C ASP A 103 -4.27 -8.85 -13.05
N PRO A 104 -4.63 -9.45 -14.18
CA PRO A 104 -6.03 -9.63 -14.59
C PRO A 104 -6.90 -10.40 -13.61
N ASP A 105 -6.30 -11.20 -12.72
CA ASP A 105 -7.00 -12.02 -11.75
C ASP A 105 -7.00 -11.39 -10.33
N TYR A 106 -6.52 -10.14 -10.19
CA TYR A 106 -6.43 -9.47 -8.90
C TYR A 106 -7.82 -9.15 -8.32
N VAL A 107 -8.31 -10.06 -7.49
CA VAL A 107 -9.65 -10.03 -6.88
C VAL A 107 -10.00 -8.68 -6.23
N PRO A 108 -9.11 -8.01 -5.47
CA PRO A 108 -9.47 -6.72 -4.86
C PRO A 108 -9.85 -5.65 -5.87
N ALA A 109 -9.17 -5.55 -7.02
CA ALA A 109 -9.49 -4.55 -8.03
C ALA A 109 -10.84 -4.83 -8.72
N HIS A 110 -11.14 -6.10 -9.03
CA HIS A 110 -12.46 -6.50 -9.56
C HIS A 110 -13.62 -6.12 -8.64
N ARG A 111 -13.45 -6.31 -7.32
CA ARG A 111 -14.50 -5.98 -6.34
C ARG A 111 -14.83 -4.49 -6.32
N ASN A 112 -13.82 -3.64 -6.55
CA ASN A 112 -13.97 -2.20 -6.45
C ASN A 112 -14.47 -1.54 -7.73
N ILE A 113 -14.22 -2.11 -8.92
CA ILE A 113 -14.84 -1.64 -10.17
C ILE A 113 -16.35 -1.94 -10.21
N ALA A 114 -16.78 -3.03 -9.56
CA ALA A 114 -18.17 -3.45 -9.57
C ALA A 114 -19.06 -2.74 -8.53
N ALA A 115 -18.50 -1.85 -7.70
CA ALA A 115 -19.15 -1.18 -6.57
C ALA A 115 -19.65 0.23 -6.95
#